data_AF-M5JLV2-F1
#
_entry.id   AF-M5JLV2-F1
#
_cell.length_a   1.000
_cell.length_b   1.000
_cell.length_c   1.000
_cell.angle_alpha   90.00
_cell.angle_beta   90.00
_cell.angle_gamma   90.00
#
_symmetry.space_group_name_H-M   'P 1'
#
loop_
_entity.id
_entity.type
_entity.pdbx_description
1 polymer ?
#
loop_
_entity_poly.entity_id
_entity_poly.type
_entity_poly.pdbx_seq_one_letter_code
_entity_poly.pdbx_strand_id
1 'polypeptide(L)'
;MGAAIFDRILLLLLSALAAFIALVPMAELGWFGSSFEGSSGYLAMFVAFPILTAILAVLAVRYAPRPLPKALRIAGASIIGLVYIVFFVL
;
A
#
# COMPACT_ATOMS: atom_id res chain seq x y z
N MET A 1 0.30 18.60 -16.56
CA MET A 1 -0.39 18.35 -15.27
C MET A 1 -0.65 16.86 -15.01
N GLY A 2 -1.09 16.07 -16.00
CA GLY A 2 -1.47 14.66 -15.80
C GLY A 2 -0.38 13.71 -15.28
N ALA A 3 0.86 13.80 -15.77
CA ALA A 3 1.94 12.87 -15.37
C ALA A 3 2.33 13.00 -13.88
N ALA A 4 2.29 14.21 -13.31
CA ALA A 4 2.63 14.42 -11.90
C ALA A 4 1.54 13.90 -10.95
N ILE A 5 0.27 13.96 -11.36
CA ILE A 5 -0.85 13.40 -10.59
C ILE A 5 -0.83 11.89 -10.66
N PHE A 6 -0.61 11.33 -11.86
CA PHE A 6 -0.45 9.88 -12.05
C PHE A 6 0.66 9.32 -11.16
N ASP A 7 1.83 9.97 -11.14
CA ASP A 7 2.95 9.57 -10.28
C ASP A 7 2.56 9.51 -8.80
N ARG A 8 1.82 10.51 -8.31
CA ARG A 8 1.38 10.56 -6.91
C ARG A 8 0.37 9.46 -6.59
N ILE A 9 -0.59 9.23 -7.49
CA ILE A 9 -1.59 8.17 -7.34
C ILE A 9 -0.90 6.80 -7.35
N LEU A 10 0.05 6.59 -8.27
CA LEU A 10 0.77 5.33 -8.37
C LEU A 10 1.58 5.05 -7.10
N LEU A 11 2.30 6.06 -6.58
CA LEU A 11 3.04 5.91 -5.31
C LEU A 11 2.10 5.63 -4.12
N LEU A 12 0.94 6.30 -4.07
CA LEU A 12 -0.06 6.04 -3.03
C LEU A 12 -0.57 4.60 -3.08
N LEU A 13 -0.93 4.11 -4.27
CA LEU A 13 -1.42 2.74 -4.47
C LEU A 13 -0.37 1.70 -4.12
N LEU A 14 0.89 1.91 -4.54
CA LEU A 14 1.99 1.02 -4.18
C LEU A 14 2.28 1.04 -2.68
N SER A 15 2.14 2.19 -2.03
CA SER A 15 2.30 2.32 -0.57
C SER A 15 1.19 1.60 0.19
N ALA A 16 -0.06 1.70 -0.29
CA ALA A 16 -1.17 0.95 0.26
C ALA A 16 -0.97 -0.57 0.11
N LEU A 17 -0.52 -1.02 -1.06
CA LEU A 17 -0.21 -2.43 -1.29
C LEU A 17 0.91 -2.93 -0.37
N ALA A 18 1.99 -2.16 -0.23
CA ALA A 18 3.09 -2.49 0.66
C ALA A 18 2.65 -2.52 2.13
N ALA A 19 1.82 -1.57 2.57
CA ALA A 19 1.23 -1.56 3.91
C ALA A 19 0.38 -2.81 4.14
N PHE A 20 -0.49 -3.17 3.18
CA PHE A 20 -1.31 -4.37 3.28
C PHE A 20 -0.47 -5.64 3.44
N ILE A 21 0.59 -5.79 2.64
CA ILE A 21 1.52 -6.93 2.73
C ILE A 21 2.23 -6.95 4.10
N ALA A 22 2.67 -5.78 4.59
CA ALA A 22 3.36 -5.67 5.88
C ALA A 22 2.46 -6.01 7.08
N LEU A 23 1.14 -5.86 6.95
CA LEU A 23 0.20 -6.21 8.01
C LEU A 23 0.10 -7.72 8.24
N VAL A 24 0.34 -8.55 7.22
CA VAL A 24 0.27 -10.01 7.34
C VAL A 24 1.19 -10.53 8.45
N PRO A 25 2.52 -10.30 8.40
CA PRO A 25 3.41 -10.76 9.45
C PRO A 25 3.14 -10.06 10.80
N MET A 26 2.71 -8.80 10.81
CA MET A 26 2.37 -8.10 12.06
C MET A 26 1.16 -8.75 12.76
N ALA A 27 0.18 -9.21 11.99
CA ALA A 27 -0.97 -9.93 12.50
C ALA A 27 -0.58 -11.31 13.03
N GLU A 28 0.27 -12.05 12.29
CA GLU A 28 0.78 -13.36 12.73
C GLU A 28 1.63 -13.27 14.02
N LEU A 29 2.36 -12.17 14.20
CA LEU A 29 3.13 -11.90 15.42
C LEU A 29 2.27 -11.39 16.60
N GLY A 30 0.96 -11.25 16.42
CA GLY A 30 0.05 -10.83 17.49
C GLY A 30 0.15 -9.35 17.87
N TRP A 31 0.70 -8.48 17.01
CA TRP A 31 0.89 -7.06 17.32
C TRP A 31 -0.42 -6.28 17.50
N PHE A 32 -1.53 -6.83 17.01
CA PHE A 32 -2.86 -6.24 17.12
C PHE A 32 -3.69 -6.83 18.28
N GLY A 33 -3.06 -7.57 19.19
CA GLY A 33 -3.73 -8.20 20.33
C GLY A 33 -4.47 -9.49 19.97
N SER A 34 -5.31 -9.98 20.89
CA SER A 34 -6.04 -11.24 20.69
C SER A 34 -7.17 -11.08 19.69
N SER A 35 -7.34 -12.07 18.81
CA SER A 35 -8.48 -12.14 17.89
C SER A 35 -9.81 -12.55 18.54
N PHE A 36 -9.80 -12.88 19.83
CA PHE A 36 -11.04 -12.97 20.61
C PHE A 36 -11.73 -11.60 20.56
N GLU A 37 -12.97 -11.55 20.05
CA GLU A 37 -13.81 -10.36 19.79
C GLU A 37 -13.60 -9.63 18.44
N GLY A 38 -12.67 -10.07 17.58
CA GLY A 38 -12.45 -9.45 16.26
C GLY A 38 -11.80 -8.06 16.32
N SER A 39 -11.44 -7.57 17.51
CA SER A 39 -10.78 -6.28 17.75
C SER A 39 -9.44 -6.16 17.00
N SER A 40 -8.70 -7.26 16.86
CA SER A 40 -7.43 -7.32 16.11
C SER A 40 -7.60 -6.99 14.62
N GLY A 41 -8.68 -7.48 14.00
CA GLY A 41 -9.02 -7.16 12.61
C GLY A 41 -9.41 -5.69 12.43
N TYR A 42 -10.17 -5.13 13.38
CA TYR A 42 -10.51 -3.70 13.37
C TYR A 42 -9.28 -2.82 13.52
N LEU A 43 -8.37 -3.13 14.45
CA LEU A 43 -7.12 -2.39 14.62
C LEU A 43 -6.24 -2.47 13.37
N ALA A 44 -6.14 -3.65 12.76
CA ALA A 44 -5.37 -3.83 11.53
C ALA A 44 -5.94 -2.97 10.37
N MET A 45 -7.25 -3.04 10.12
CA MET A 45 -7.88 -2.36 8.97
C MET A 45 -8.08 -0.86 9.16
N PHE A 46 -8.50 -0.41 10.35
CA PHE A 46 -8.93 0.98 10.54
C PHE A 46 -7.85 1.87 11.17
N VAL A 47 -6.81 1.28 11.77
CA VAL A 47 -5.75 2.03 12.44
C VAL A 47 -4.40 1.76 11.78
N ALA A 48 -3.95 0.52 11.77
CA ALA A 48 -2.61 0.18 11.29
C ALA A 48 -2.46 0.36 9.78
N PHE A 49 -3.42 -0.10 8.98
CA PHE A 49 -3.39 0.04 7.52
C PHE A 49 -3.33 1.51 7.06
N PRO A 50 -4.21 2.42 7.51
CA PRO A 50 -4.15 3.82 7.09
C PRO A 50 -2.86 4.50 7.54
N ILE A 51 -2.41 4.24 8.78
CA ILE A 51 -1.18 4.84 9.32
C ILE A 51 0.04 4.38 8.51
N LEU A 52 0.20 3.08 8.30
CA LEU A 52 1.31 2.53 7.51
C LEU A 52 1.29 3.03 6.07
N THR A 53 0.10 3.04 5.45
CA THR A 53 -0.07 3.58 4.09
C THR A 53 0.37 5.04 4.03
N ALA A 54 -0.05 5.88 4.98
CA ALA A 54 0.30 7.29 5.02
C ALA A 54 1.82 7.49 5.22
N ILE A 55 2.43 6.76 6.16
CA ILE A 55 3.87 6.82 6.40
C ILE A 55 4.63 6.43 5.13
N LEU A 56 4.32 5.28 4.55
CA LEU A 56 4.96 4.80 3.32
C LEU A 56 4.75 5.75 2.15
N ALA A 57 3.55 6.31 1.99
CA ALA A 57 3.26 7.28 0.93
C ALA A 57 4.08 8.56 1.10
N VAL A 58 4.19 9.11 2.31
CA VAL A 58 5.02 10.28 2.59
C VAL A 58 6.50 9.99 2.30
N LEU A 59 7.00 8.83 2.73
CA LEU A 59 8.37 8.42 2.45
C LEU A 59 8.61 8.24 0.95
N ALA A 60 7.71 7.56 0.25
CA ALA A 60 7.79 7.35 -1.20
C ALA A 60 7.78 8.69 -1.94
N VAL A 61 6.90 9.61 -1.56
CA VAL A 61 6.83 10.97 -2.10
C VAL A 61 8.13 11.73 -1.83
N ARG A 62 8.74 11.60 -0.65
CA ARG A 62 9.98 12.30 -0.28
C ARG A 62 11.21 11.78 -1.00
N TYR A 63 11.33 10.46 -1.16
CA TYR A 63 12.56 9.81 -1.63
C TYR A 63 12.52 9.36 -3.09
N ALA A 64 11.33 9.20 -3.69
CA ALA A 64 11.26 8.81 -5.09
C ALA A 64 11.72 9.97 -6.01
N PRO A 65 12.54 9.67 -7.04
CA PRO A 65 12.97 10.66 -8.01
C PRO A 65 11.76 11.24 -8.77
N ARG A 66 11.81 12.54 -9.05
CA ARG A 66 10.76 13.25 -9.79
C ARG A 66 11.33 13.91 -11.05
N PRO A 67 10.71 13.70 -12.23
CA PRO A 67 9.58 12.80 -12.49
C PRO A 67 9.94 11.32 -12.30
N LEU A 68 8.96 10.45 -12.00
CA LEU A 68 9.22 9.02 -11.88
C LEU A 68 9.81 8.47 -13.20
N PRO A 69 10.88 7.65 -13.15
CA PRO A 69 11.42 6.98 -14.33
C PRO A 69 10.36 6.15 -15.03
N LYS A 70 10.38 6.12 -16.37
CA LYS A 70 9.40 5.35 -17.17
C LYS A 70 9.35 3.88 -16.75
N ALA A 71 10.50 3.27 -16.49
CA ALA A 71 10.58 1.88 -16.04
C ALA A 71 9.82 1.65 -14.72
N LEU A 72 9.99 2.55 -13.74
CA LEU A 72 9.33 2.46 -12.43
C LEU A 72 7.82 2.69 -12.54
N ARG A 73 7.38 3.60 -13.42
CA ARG A 73 5.95 3.81 -13.71
C ARG A 73 5.30 2.57 -14.31
N ILE A 74 5.95 1.97 -15.31
CA ILE A 74 5.44 0.77 -15.98
C ILE A 74 5.38 -0.38 -14.98
N ALA A 75 6.49 -0.66 -14.28
CA ALA A 75 6.55 -1.73 -13.31
C ALA A 75 5.50 -1.56 -12.20
N GLY A 76 5.39 -0.36 -11.62
CA GLY A 76 4.41 -0.05 -10.61
C GLY A 76 2.97 -0.23 -11.10
N ALA A 77 2.65 0.31 -12.27
CA ALA A 77 1.31 0.20 -12.85
C ALA A 77 0.96 -1.25 -13.19
N SER A 78 1.92 -2.03 -13.70
CA SER A 78 1.76 -3.45 -13.96
C SER A 78 1.49 -4.25 -12.68
N ILE A 79 2.19 -3.96 -11.58
CA ILE A 79 1.93 -4.60 -10.28
C ILE A 79 0.51 -4.32 -9.80
N ILE A 80 0.07 -3.05 -9.83
CA ILE A 80 -1.30 -2.69 -9.42
C ILE A 80 -2.34 -3.35 -10.34
N GLY A 81 -2.11 -3.33 -11.66
CA GLY A 81 -2.98 -3.99 -12.62
C GLY A 81 -3.10 -5.50 -12.37
N LEU A 82 -1.98 -6.16 -12.05
CA LEU A 82 -1.96 -7.58 -11.71
C LEU A 82 -2.79 -7.86 -10.44
N VAL A 83 -2.57 -7.09 -9.37
CA VAL A 83 -3.33 -7.22 -8.12
C VAL A 83 -4.82 -7.05 -8.39
N TYR A 84 -5.20 -6.04 -9.18
CA TYR A 84 -6.60 -5.85 -9.56
C TYR A 84 -7.18 -7.07 -10.28
N ILE A 85 -6.48 -7.61 -11.28
CA ILE A 85 -6.94 -8.79 -12.03
C ILE A 85 -7.11 -9.99 -11.09
N VAL A 86 -6.11 -10.26 -10.25
CA VAL A 86 -6.10 -11.45 -9.38
C VAL A 86 -7.20 -11.43 -8.33
N PHE A 87 -7.50 -10.27 -7.75
CA PHE A 87 -8.44 -10.18 -6.61
C PHE A 87 -9.85 -9.74 -7.00
N PHE A 88 -10.03 -9.12 -8.16
CA PHE A 88 -11.33 -8.53 -8.55
C PHE A 88 -11.87 -9.02 -9.90
N VAL A 89 -11.09 -9.75 -10.70
CA VAL A 89 -11.53 -10.26 -12.01
C VAL A 89 -11.52 -11.78 -12.07
N LEU A 90 -10.48 -12.43 -11.55
CA LEU A 90 -10.41 -13.88 -11.36
C LEU A 90 -11.20 -14.30 -10.12
#